data_AF-A0A251WCC5-F1
#
_entry.id   AF-A0A251WCC5-F1
#
_cell.length_a   1.000
_cell.length_b   1.000
_cell.length_c   1.000
_cell.angle_alpha   90.00
_cell.angle_beta   90.00
_cell.angle_gamma   90.00
#
_symmetry.space_group_name_H-M   'P 1'
#
loop_
_entity.id
_entity.type
_entity.pdbx_description
1 polymer ?
#
loop_
_entity_poly.entity_id
_entity_poly.type
_entity_poly.pdbx_seq_one_letter_code
_entity_poly.pdbx_strand_id
1 'polypeptide(L)'
;MAFGISFGVSLVFSKGDWGKAFGTGCLTFLGSQVGAIVASRQAEDALTWRMDELKGHIRALQRKRSEAYIDLLDVIEEHDRIIANINSLQSQTKQMKAQNAVSNRSNQPFPSWDLSVPTQRRTTAEIQDLDSKIKELEQEEAAVNESLTITLAAKQRAELSLTTTQAELKQVQQKVADQKSLQTRLQAEIQQLQLTKQQLEQQLTQVQEQVATLEQYRTELDRLVSAAEPTRQQVEAGAQSLQGAIEQLQQQIRSLHGELGQLEDQILERRTQKEDLDRELTSLRQQQQQLSASAMASQTANSASTHSSFATAWQGAIAQNGHPGSHAPSTPDPAAPIDLDLSQAALSPDWITFVHQLPHYELQALCAIAQSTNPASTLKQIAESNLTMPELLIDAINEQALEAIGDLILETTSETNTPIIAQEYRSTVAKVVQAYEASQKTA
;
A
#
# COMPACT_ATOMS: atom_id res chain seq x y z
N MET A 1 -1.01 -8.98 13.71
CA MET A 1 -0.17 -10.15 14.08
C MET A 1 -0.97 -11.28 14.72
N ALA A 2 -1.71 -11.07 15.83
CA ALA A 2 -2.42 -12.14 16.54
C ALA A 2 -3.47 -12.89 15.67
N PHE A 3 -4.24 -12.18 14.84
CA PHE A 3 -5.23 -12.79 13.94
C PHE A 3 -4.59 -13.72 12.90
N GLY A 4 -3.43 -13.35 12.34
CA GLY A 4 -2.72 -14.16 11.35
C GLY A 4 -2.17 -15.45 11.94
N ILE A 5 -1.69 -15.41 13.19
CA ILE A 5 -1.15 -16.60 13.89
C ILE A 5 -2.29 -17.53 14.30
N SER A 6 -3.41 -17.00 14.83
CA SER A 6 -4.57 -17.84 15.20
C SER A 6 -5.29 -18.42 13.99
N PHE A 7 -5.38 -17.66 12.89
CA PHE A 7 -5.97 -18.13 11.64
C PHE A 7 -5.11 -19.21 10.99
N GLY A 8 -3.79 -19.02 10.94
CA GLY A 8 -2.85 -20.00 10.40
C GLY A 8 -2.84 -21.33 11.17
N VAL A 9 -2.87 -21.30 12.50
CA VAL A 9 -2.95 -22.53 13.32
C VAL A 9 -4.32 -23.19 13.16
N SER A 10 -5.41 -22.44 13.13
CA SER A 10 -6.75 -23.01 12.98
C SER A 10 -6.98 -23.62 11.58
N LEU A 11 -6.35 -23.09 10.54
CA LEU A 11 -6.43 -23.61 9.17
C LEU A 11 -5.68 -24.95 9.01
N VAL A 12 -4.58 -25.14 9.75
CA VAL A 12 -3.76 -26.38 9.70
C VAL A 12 -4.41 -27.52 10.46
N PHE A 13 -5.13 -27.25 11.56
CA PHE A 13 -5.78 -28.28 12.37
C PHE A 13 -7.24 -28.57 11.96
N SER A 14 -7.92 -27.61 11.33
CA SER A 14 -9.30 -27.78 10.87
C SER A 14 -9.29 -28.27 9.43
N LYS A 15 -9.27 -29.59 9.21
CA LYS A 15 -9.35 -30.24 7.88
C LYS A 15 -10.54 -29.74 7.03
N GLY A 16 -10.42 -28.58 6.40
CA GLY A 16 -11.37 -28.03 5.41
C GLY A 16 -12.58 -27.26 5.95
N ASP A 17 -12.71 -27.03 7.26
CA ASP A 17 -13.93 -26.44 7.85
C ASP A 17 -13.77 -24.92 8.07
N TRP A 18 -13.88 -24.15 6.99
CA TRP A 18 -13.61 -22.70 6.94
C TRP A 18 -14.41 -21.87 7.95
N GLY A 19 -15.65 -22.28 8.24
CA GLY A 19 -16.52 -21.59 9.19
C GLY A 19 -15.99 -21.59 10.64
N LYS A 20 -15.36 -22.69 11.07
CA LYS A 20 -14.81 -22.81 12.43
C LYS A 20 -13.51 -22.03 12.58
N ALA A 21 -12.66 -22.05 11.55
CA ALA A 21 -11.42 -21.28 11.53
C ALA A 21 -11.68 -19.78 11.64
N PHE A 22 -12.68 -19.26 10.92
CA PHE A 22 -13.09 -17.86 10.99
C PHE A 22 -13.66 -17.48 12.36
N GLY A 23 -14.49 -18.35 12.96
CA GLY A 23 -15.04 -18.15 14.30
C GLY A 23 -13.94 -18.04 15.38
N THR A 24 -12.95 -18.94 15.36
CA THR A 24 -11.80 -18.85 16.28
C THR A 24 -10.95 -17.60 16.04
N GLY A 25 -10.74 -17.20 14.78
CA GLY A 25 -10.01 -15.97 14.46
C GLY A 25 -10.68 -14.71 15.04
N CYS A 26 -12.00 -14.58 14.85
CA CYS A 26 -12.77 -13.46 15.40
C CYS A 26 -12.76 -13.43 16.94
N LEU A 27 -12.88 -14.59 17.61
CA LEU A 27 -12.87 -14.64 19.07
C LEU A 27 -11.52 -14.20 19.65
N THR A 28 -10.42 -14.58 18.99
CA THR A 28 -9.06 -14.21 19.42
C THR A 28 -8.76 -12.73 19.16
N PHE A 29 -9.31 -12.17 18.08
CA PHE A 29 -9.21 -10.74 17.79
C PHE A 29 -9.96 -9.88 18.81
N LEU A 30 -11.19 -10.26 19.14
CA LEU A 30 -11.98 -9.58 20.16
C LEU A 30 -11.34 -9.71 21.54
N GLY A 31 -10.82 -10.90 21.90
CA GLY A 31 -10.06 -11.10 23.15
C GLY A 31 -8.79 -10.24 23.21
N SER A 32 -8.07 -10.09 22.10
CA SER A 32 -6.87 -9.24 22.01
C SER A 32 -7.19 -7.75 22.13
N GLN A 33 -8.30 -7.29 21.57
CA GLN A 33 -8.72 -5.89 21.67
C GLN A 33 -9.21 -5.54 23.09
N VAL A 34 -9.96 -6.44 23.72
CA VAL A 34 -10.36 -6.27 25.13
C VAL A 34 -9.14 -6.31 26.06
N GLY A 35 -8.16 -7.18 25.79
CA GLY A 35 -6.89 -7.22 26.53
C GLY A 35 -6.08 -5.93 26.41
N ALA A 36 -6.04 -5.30 25.22
CA ALA A 36 -5.36 -4.03 25.02
C ALA A 36 -6.04 -2.86 25.75
N ILE A 37 -7.38 -2.85 25.81
CA ILE A 37 -8.16 -1.83 26.53
C ILE A 37 -8.00 -1.97 28.05
N VAL A 38 -7.92 -3.20 28.58
CA VAL A 38 -7.67 -3.42 30.02
C VAL A 38 -6.23 -3.05 30.39
N ALA A 39 -5.25 -3.37 29.53
CA ALA A 39 -3.86 -2.98 29.75
C ALA A 39 -3.64 -1.45 29.67
N SER A 40 -4.35 -0.74 28.77
CA SER A 40 -4.27 0.72 28.69
C SER A 40 -4.86 1.39 29.93
N ARG A 41 -5.95 0.84 30.47
CA ARG A 41 -6.59 1.35 31.69
C ARG A 41 -5.72 1.14 32.92
N GLN A 42 -5.04 0.00 33.02
CA GLN A 42 -4.10 -0.29 34.10
C GLN A 42 -2.84 0.60 34.04
N ALA A 43 -2.43 1.03 32.83
CA ALA A 43 -1.36 2.00 32.65
C ALA A 43 -1.77 3.43 33.07
N GLU A 44 -3.02 3.83 32.82
CA GLU A 44 -3.57 5.10 33.30
C GLU A 44 -3.66 5.13 34.84
N ASP A 45 -4.09 4.03 35.47
CA ASP A 45 -4.13 3.92 36.93
C ASP A 45 -2.73 3.97 37.56
N ALA A 46 -1.73 3.37 36.91
CA ALA A 46 -0.33 3.45 37.36
C ALA A 46 0.25 4.87 37.23
N LEU A 47 -0.15 5.63 36.21
CA LEU A 47 0.27 7.01 36.02
C LEU A 47 -0.38 7.95 37.02
N THR A 48 -1.67 7.78 37.30
CA THR A 48 -2.38 8.58 38.30
C THR A 48 -1.80 8.36 39.70
N TRP A 49 -1.48 7.12 40.08
CA TRP A 49 -0.82 6.82 41.35
C TRP A 49 0.56 7.48 41.47
N ARG A 50 1.41 7.39 40.43
CA ARG A 50 2.71 8.08 40.43
C ARG A 50 2.58 9.60 40.50
N MET A 51 1.54 10.15 39.88
CA MET A 51 1.29 11.59 39.90
C MET A 51 0.86 12.08 41.28
N ASP A 52 0.07 11.29 42.01
CA ASP A 52 -0.29 11.60 43.39
C ASP A 52 0.89 11.42 44.36
N GLU A 53 1.76 10.44 44.13
CA GLU A 53 3.03 10.30 44.85
C GLU A 53 3.94 11.52 44.62
N LEU A 54 4.07 11.99 43.37
CA LEU A 54 4.85 13.19 43.04
C LEU A 54 4.26 14.45 43.70
N LYS A 55 2.93 14.62 43.66
CA LYS A 55 2.25 15.73 44.36
C LYS A 55 2.47 15.67 45.87
N GLY A 56 2.50 14.47 46.45
CA GLY A 56 2.84 14.25 47.85
C GLY A 56 4.27 14.71 48.17
N HIS A 57 5.24 14.30 47.36
CA HIS A 57 6.63 14.74 47.47
C HIS A 57 6.79 16.26 47.35
N ILE A 58 6.11 16.89 46.38
CA ILE A 58 6.16 18.34 46.21
C ILE A 58 5.61 19.05 47.44
N ARG A 59 4.48 18.60 48.01
CA ARG A 59 3.91 19.18 49.24
C ARG A 59 4.84 18.98 50.43
N ALA A 60 5.48 17.82 50.56
CA ALA A 60 6.46 17.56 51.61
C ALA A 60 7.69 18.48 51.50
N LEU A 61 8.21 18.68 50.29
CA LEU A 61 9.31 19.60 50.02
C LEU A 61 8.92 21.06 50.31
N GLN A 62 7.71 21.48 49.93
CA GLN A 62 7.19 22.80 50.26
C GLN A 62 7.09 23.01 51.77
N ARG A 63 6.63 22.01 52.53
CA ARG A 63 6.56 22.07 53.99
C ARG A 63 7.96 22.15 54.63
N LYS A 64 8.91 21.33 54.17
CA LYS A 64 10.31 21.43 54.61
C LYS A 64 10.92 22.79 54.32
N ARG A 65 10.63 23.37 53.15
CA ARG A 65 11.09 24.70 52.79
C ARG A 65 10.49 25.78 53.70
N SER A 66 9.21 25.71 54.02
CA SER A 66 8.59 26.67 54.94
C SER A 66 9.14 26.56 56.36
N GLU A 67 9.40 25.34 56.83
CA GLU A 67 10.01 25.09 58.13
C GLU A 67 11.42 25.69 58.20
N ALA A 68 12.25 25.43 57.20
CA ALA A 68 13.59 26.03 57.12
C ALA A 68 13.57 27.57 57.04
N TYR A 69 12.54 28.19 56.45
CA TYR A 69 12.41 29.66 56.47
C TYR A 69 12.07 30.20 57.84
N ILE A 70 11.27 29.48 58.63
CA ILE A 70 10.93 29.86 60.00
C ILE A 70 12.18 29.76 60.88
N ASP A 71 12.93 28.68 60.76
CA ASP A 71 14.19 28.49 61.50
C ASP A 71 15.22 29.59 61.16
N LEU A 72 15.30 30.00 59.89
CA LEU A 72 16.20 31.07 59.46
C LEU A 72 15.80 32.42 60.08
N LEU A 73 14.50 32.71 60.15
CA LEU A 73 13.98 33.91 60.82
C LEU A 73 14.35 33.94 62.30
N ASP A 74 14.24 32.81 62.99
CA ASP A 74 14.62 32.68 64.40
C ASP A 74 16.12 32.95 64.60
N VAL A 75 16.98 32.38 63.74
CA VAL A 75 18.43 32.62 63.77
C VAL A 75 18.78 34.10 63.50
N ILE A 76 18.03 34.79 62.63
CA ILE A 76 18.21 36.23 62.38
C ILE A 76 17.85 37.03 63.64
N GLU A 77 16.75 36.69 64.31
CA GLU A 77 16.34 37.37 65.54
C GLU A 77 17.36 37.16 66.66
N GLU A 78 17.88 35.94 66.82
CA GLU A 78 18.97 35.66 67.76
C GLU A 78 20.24 36.44 67.42
N HIS A 79 20.61 36.52 66.15
CA HIS A 79 21.76 37.29 65.70
C HIS A 79 21.63 38.78 66.04
N ASP A 80 20.45 39.37 65.80
CA ASP A 80 20.19 40.78 66.15
C ASP A 80 20.22 41.01 67.66
N ARG A 81 19.71 40.05 68.44
CA ARG A 81 19.80 40.08 69.91
C ARG A 81 21.24 40.02 70.40
N ILE A 82 22.09 39.21 69.77
CA ILE A 82 23.53 39.13 70.09
C ILE A 82 24.21 40.47 69.77
N ILE A 83 23.92 41.08 68.60
CA ILE A 83 24.48 42.40 68.24
C ILE A 83 24.07 43.47 69.25
N ALA A 84 22.80 43.49 69.66
CA ALA A 84 22.32 44.42 70.68
C ALA A 84 23.07 44.24 72.01
N ASN A 85 23.31 42.99 72.42
CA ASN A 85 24.07 42.69 73.63
C ASN A 85 25.56 43.08 73.52
N ILE A 86 26.20 42.85 72.37
CA ILE A 86 27.58 43.29 72.14
C ILE A 86 27.68 44.82 72.24
N ASN A 87 26.74 45.55 71.64
CA ASN A 87 26.70 47.00 71.68
C ASN A 87 26.48 47.53 73.10
N SER A 88 25.63 46.88 73.90
CA SER A 88 25.42 47.25 75.31
C SER A 88 26.68 47.00 76.14
N LEU A 89 27.34 45.85 75.99
CA LEU A 89 28.60 45.53 76.65
C LEU A 89 29.72 46.50 76.26
N GLN A 90 29.81 46.89 74.99
CA GLN A 90 30.75 47.92 74.55
C GLN A 90 30.46 49.28 75.17
N SER A 91 29.18 49.65 75.29
CA SER A 91 28.79 50.90 75.95
C SER A 91 29.14 50.89 77.45
N GLN A 92 28.91 49.75 78.12
CA GLN A 92 29.25 49.53 79.53
C GLN A 92 30.77 49.58 79.74
N THR A 93 31.54 48.98 78.84
CA THR A 93 33.01 49.03 78.89
C THR A 93 33.53 50.45 78.70
N LYS A 94 32.94 51.23 77.79
CA LYS A 94 33.28 52.66 77.60
C LYS A 94 32.94 53.47 78.84
N GLN A 95 31.80 53.22 79.47
CA GLN A 95 31.38 53.89 80.69
C GLN A 95 32.30 53.54 81.88
N MET A 96 32.65 52.26 82.04
CA MET A 96 33.63 51.79 83.04
C MET A 96 35.01 52.42 82.81
N LYS A 97 35.48 52.51 81.56
CA LYS A 97 36.73 53.20 81.22
C LYS A 97 36.68 54.70 81.51
N ALA A 98 35.56 55.36 81.22
CA ALA A 98 35.36 56.77 81.54
C ALA A 98 35.30 57.00 83.06
N GLN A 99 34.64 56.10 83.81
CA GLN A 99 34.55 56.15 85.27
C GLN A 99 35.91 55.89 85.94
N ASN A 100 36.71 54.97 85.39
CA ASN A 100 38.11 54.76 85.80
C ASN A 100 39.00 55.95 85.44
N ALA A 101 38.82 56.57 84.26
CA ALA A 101 39.57 57.76 83.88
C ALA A 101 39.24 58.99 84.75
N VAL A 102 37.98 59.11 85.20
CA VAL A 102 37.55 60.14 86.16
C VAL A 102 38.08 59.85 87.56
N SER A 103 38.04 58.60 88.03
CA SER A 103 38.66 58.19 89.32
C SER A 103 40.18 58.37 89.32
N ASN A 104 40.86 58.16 88.18
CA ASN A 104 42.30 58.41 88.05
C ASN A 104 42.67 59.90 87.94
N ARG A 105 41.72 60.78 87.59
CA ARG A 105 41.97 62.24 87.59
C ARG A 105 41.79 62.90 88.97
N SER A 106 41.10 62.25 89.91
CA SER A 106 40.98 62.74 91.29
C SER A 106 42.16 62.36 92.20
N ASN A 107 43.05 61.45 91.76
CA ASN A 107 44.29 61.16 92.47
C ASN A 107 45.46 61.93 91.85
N GLN A 108 45.58 63.19 92.27
CA GLN A 108 46.84 63.94 92.20
C GLN A 108 47.94 63.24 93.04
N PRO A 109 49.22 63.47 92.71
CA PRO A 109 50.36 62.73 93.25
C PRO A 109 50.58 63.10 94.71
N PHE A 110 50.53 62.12 95.60
CA PHE A 110 51.06 62.28 96.96
C PHE A 110 52.49 61.70 97.06
N PRO A 111 53.29 62.25 98.00
CA PRO A 111 54.75 62.24 98.00
C PRO A 111 55.35 60.91 98.47
N SER A 112 56.64 60.77 98.13
CA SER A 112 57.68 59.98 98.79
C SER A 112 57.23 59.13 100.00
N TRP A 113 57.33 57.81 99.84
CA TRP A 113 57.13 56.83 100.89
C TRP A 113 58.33 56.78 101.84
N ASP A 114 58.09 57.21 103.06
CA ASP A 114 58.81 56.76 104.26
C ASP A 114 58.16 55.47 104.79
N LEU A 115 58.98 54.56 105.30
CA LEU A 115 58.59 53.21 105.75
C LEU A 115 58.03 53.24 107.17
N SER A 116 56.76 52.84 107.35
CA SER A 116 56.24 52.26 108.60
C SER A 116 54.90 51.51 108.38
N VAL A 117 54.88 50.22 108.70
CA VAL A 117 53.79 49.21 108.69
C VAL A 117 52.49 49.72 109.35
N PRO A 118 51.23 49.47 108.87
CA PRO A 118 50.66 48.18 108.43
C PRO A 118 49.81 48.24 107.13
N THR A 119 50.16 49.11 106.19
CA THR A 119 49.46 49.23 104.89
C THR A 119 49.71 48.04 103.95
N GLN A 120 50.76 47.26 104.21
CA GLN A 120 51.14 46.05 103.47
C GLN A 120 50.00 45.03 103.36
N ARG A 121 49.17 44.86 104.41
CA ARG A 121 48.08 43.87 104.37
C ARG A 121 46.91 44.30 103.47
N ARG A 122 46.68 45.61 103.35
CA ARG A 122 45.60 46.17 102.52
C ARG A 122 45.96 46.11 101.04
N THR A 123 47.21 46.46 100.70
CA THR A 123 47.72 46.30 99.34
C THR A 123 47.88 44.83 98.96
N THR A 124 48.25 43.93 99.88
CA THR A 124 48.28 42.49 99.56
C THR A 124 46.90 41.89 99.35
N ALA A 125 45.87 42.36 100.09
CA ALA A 125 44.50 41.91 99.90
C ALA A 125 43.92 42.43 98.57
N GLU A 126 44.19 43.68 98.21
CA GLU A 126 43.84 44.25 96.91
C GLU A 126 44.59 43.57 95.75
N ILE A 127 45.86 43.21 95.94
CA ILE A 127 46.62 42.42 94.95
C ILE A 127 46.06 41.00 94.81
N GLN A 128 45.63 40.36 95.90
CA GLN A 128 44.98 39.04 95.84
C GLN A 128 43.61 39.09 95.17
N ASP A 129 42.83 40.14 95.42
CA ASP A 129 41.54 40.37 94.76
C ASP A 129 41.73 40.60 93.25
N LEU A 130 42.68 41.45 92.86
CA LEU A 130 43.04 41.66 91.46
C LEU A 130 43.58 40.39 90.79
N ASP A 131 44.39 39.58 91.48
CA ASP A 131 44.88 38.30 90.94
C ASP A 131 43.74 37.28 90.74
N SER A 132 42.76 37.27 91.64
CA SER A 132 41.56 36.46 91.48
C SER A 132 40.70 36.94 90.29
N LYS A 133 40.60 38.26 90.11
CA LYS A 133 39.92 38.90 88.98
C LYS A 133 40.59 38.58 87.65
N ILE A 134 41.93 38.59 87.61
CA ILE A 134 42.71 38.24 86.43
C ILE A 134 42.48 36.77 86.06
N LYS A 135 42.52 35.86 87.06
CA LYS A 135 42.21 34.44 86.82
C LYS A 135 40.77 34.20 86.35
N GLU A 136 39.80 34.92 86.91
CA GLU A 136 38.41 34.88 86.47
C GLU A 136 38.28 35.34 85.01
N LEU A 137 38.95 36.44 84.64
CA LEU A 137 38.98 36.96 83.28
C LEU A 137 39.71 36.05 82.28
N GLU A 138 40.81 35.41 82.67
CA GLU A 138 41.51 34.43 81.83
C GLU A 138 40.64 33.20 81.57
N GLN A 139 39.89 32.75 82.58
CA GLN A 139 38.94 31.65 82.43
C GLN A 139 37.75 32.04 81.55
N GLU A 140 37.23 33.27 81.69
CA GLU A 140 36.19 33.81 80.84
C GLU A 140 36.68 33.97 79.39
N GLU A 141 37.89 34.47 79.17
CA GLU A 141 38.52 34.58 77.86
C GLU A 141 38.68 33.20 77.20
N ALA A 142 39.13 32.19 77.96
CA ALA A 142 39.25 30.83 77.47
C ALA A 142 37.88 30.24 77.07
N ALA A 143 36.85 30.43 77.89
CA ALA A 143 35.49 29.98 77.60
C ALA A 143 34.88 30.69 76.38
N VAL A 144 35.12 32.01 76.24
CA VAL A 144 34.71 32.77 75.07
C VAL A 144 35.43 32.27 73.82
N ASN A 145 36.74 32.06 73.89
CA ASN A 145 37.52 31.56 72.75
C ASN A 145 37.05 30.16 72.32
N GLU A 146 36.78 29.27 73.28
CA GLU A 146 36.18 27.95 73.00
C GLU A 146 34.81 28.11 72.30
N SER A 147 33.92 28.96 72.82
CA SER A 147 32.62 29.22 72.19
C SER A 147 32.73 29.80 70.78
N LEU A 148 33.72 30.67 70.52
CA LEU A 148 34.00 31.22 69.19
C LEU A 148 34.46 30.13 68.23
N THR A 149 35.32 29.21 68.66
CA THR A 149 35.75 28.08 67.82
C THR A 149 34.59 27.14 67.48
N ILE A 150 33.72 26.84 68.44
CA ILE A 150 32.51 26.03 68.22
C ILE A 150 31.58 26.72 67.22
N THR A 151 31.36 28.03 67.40
CA THR A 151 30.50 28.83 66.52
C THR A 151 31.06 28.90 65.10
N LEU A 152 32.37 29.07 64.95
CA LEU A 152 33.03 29.10 63.64
C LEU A 152 32.92 27.74 62.92
N ALA A 153 33.11 26.63 63.65
CA ALA A 153 32.93 25.29 63.11
C ALA A 153 31.45 25.03 62.71
N ALA A 154 30.49 25.49 63.51
CA ALA A 154 29.07 25.41 63.18
C ALA A 154 28.74 26.22 61.91
N LYS A 155 29.26 27.44 61.78
CA LYS A 155 29.13 28.28 60.58
C LYS A 155 29.67 27.58 59.34
N GLN A 156 30.88 27.03 59.40
CA GLN A 156 31.48 26.32 58.26
C GLN A 156 30.64 25.10 57.85
N ARG A 157 30.11 24.34 58.82
CA ARG A 157 29.18 23.22 58.52
C ARG A 157 27.90 23.71 57.85
N ALA A 158 27.34 24.82 58.32
CA ALA A 158 26.14 25.43 57.73
C ALA A 158 26.43 25.88 56.28
N GLU A 159 27.55 26.55 56.01
CA GLU A 159 27.95 26.98 54.66
C GLU A 159 28.15 25.79 53.70
N LEU A 160 28.77 24.70 54.16
CA LEU A 160 28.89 23.46 53.38
C LEU A 160 27.53 22.82 53.09
N SER A 161 26.62 22.81 54.07
CA SER A 161 25.26 22.30 53.87
C SER A 161 24.45 23.18 52.91
N LEU A 162 24.63 24.49 52.96
CA LEU A 162 23.97 25.44 52.06
C LEU A 162 24.44 25.26 50.62
N THR A 163 25.75 25.11 50.40
CA THR A 163 26.29 24.86 49.06
C THR A 163 25.86 23.51 48.50
N THR A 164 25.78 22.48 49.36
CA THR A 164 25.29 21.14 48.98
C THR A 164 23.80 21.19 48.59
N THR A 165 22.95 21.77 49.43
CA THR A 165 21.51 21.92 49.13
C THR A 165 21.24 22.81 47.91
N GLN A 166 22.08 23.82 47.67
CA GLN A 166 22.01 24.63 46.45
C GLN A 166 22.35 23.82 45.19
N ALA A 167 23.33 22.91 45.27
CA ALA A 167 23.66 22.01 44.17
C ALA A 167 22.53 21.00 43.90
N GLU A 168 21.96 20.41 44.95
CA GLU A 168 20.78 19.52 44.85
C GLU A 168 19.58 20.24 44.24
N LEU A 169 19.31 21.49 44.64
CA LEU A 169 18.24 22.30 44.08
C LEU A 169 18.43 22.52 42.57
N LYS A 170 19.65 22.86 42.14
CA LYS A 170 19.97 23.01 40.71
C LYS A 170 19.77 21.70 39.95
N GLN A 171 20.18 20.57 40.54
CA GLN A 171 19.99 19.26 39.91
C GLN A 171 18.51 18.92 39.75
N VAL A 172 17.69 19.17 40.78
CA VAL A 172 16.24 18.95 40.72
C VAL A 172 15.59 19.88 39.71
N GLN A 173 16.00 21.15 39.65
CA GLN A 173 15.53 22.10 38.64
C GLN A 173 15.81 21.62 37.22
N GLN A 174 17.02 21.10 36.97
CA GLN A 174 17.37 20.53 35.66
C GLN A 174 16.49 19.32 35.33
N LYS A 175 16.33 18.37 36.26
CA LYS A 175 15.45 17.20 36.06
C LYS A 175 14.00 17.59 35.75
N VAL A 176 13.47 18.62 36.41
CA VAL A 176 12.12 19.15 36.15
C VAL A 176 12.04 19.78 34.75
N ALA A 177 13.05 20.52 34.33
CA ALA A 177 13.12 21.08 32.98
C ALA A 177 13.16 19.99 31.90
N ASP A 178 14.00 18.97 32.10
CA ASP A 178 14.12 17.82 31.21
C ASP A 178 12.79 17.06 31.12
N GLN A 179 12.15 16.78 32.26
CA GLN A 179 10.86 16.09 32.31
C GLN A 179 9.76 16.89 31.61
N LYS A 180 9.74 18.21 31.77
CA LYS A 180 8.79 19.09 31.07
C LYS A 180 9.00 19.04 29.56
N SER A 181 10.26 19.02 29.11
CA SER A 181 10.57 18.89 27.68
C SER A 181 10.11 17.54 27.12
N LEU A 182 10.31 16.45 27.87
CA LEU A 182 9.84 15.12 27.51
C LEU A 182 8.32 15.07 27.42
N GLN A 183 7.62 15.68 28.38
CA GLN A 183 6.16 15.76 28.38
C GLN A 183 5.64 16.49 27.13
N THR A 184 6.25 17.62 26.76
CA THR A 184 5.89 18.35 25.54
C THR A 184 6.13 17.52 24.29
N ARG A 185 7.25 16.79 24.23
CA ARG A 185 7.56 15.89 23.11
C ARG A 185 6.54 14.75 22.98
N LEU A 186 6.23 14.08 24.08
CA LEU A 186 5.23 13.01 24.09
C LEU A 186 3.84 13.54 23.72
N GLN A 187 3.48 14.75 24.16
CA GLN A 187 2.22 15.36 23.77
C GLN A 187 2.14 15.64 22.27
N ALA A 188 3.23 16.13 21.66
CA ALA A 188 3.31 16.33 20.22
C ALA A 188 3.22 14.99 19.45
N GLU A 189 3.89 13.94 19.93
CA GLU A 189 3.83 12.60 19.33
C GLU A 189 2.43 11.99 19.43
N ILE A 190 1.74 12.16 20.57
CA ILE A 190 0.34 11.74 20.73
C ILE A 190 -0.56 12.47 19.74
N GLN A 191 -0.40 13.78 19.56
CA GLN A 191 -1.18 14.54 18.58
C GLN A 191 -0.92 14.07 17.14
N GLN A 192 0.34 13.78 16.80
CA GLN A 192 0.69 13.22 15.51
C GLN A 192 0.04 11.84 15.32
N LEU A 193 0.14 10.95 16.31
CA LEU A 193 -0.47 9.62 16.26
C LEU A 193 -1.98 9.70 16.12
N GLN A 194 -2.65 10.64 16.82
CA GLN A 194 -4.08 10.89 16.66
C GLN A 194 -4.45 11.31 15.24
N LEU A 195 -3.65 12.19 14.61
CA LEU A 195 -3.87 12.61 13.24
C LEU A 195 -3.68 11.45 12.25
N THR A 196 -2.61 10.66 12.41
CA THR A 196 -2.39 9.46 11.57
C THR A 196 -3.50 8.43 11.72
N LYS A 197 -4.02 8.23 12.94
CA LYS A 197 -5.16 7.35 13.19
C LYS A 197 -6.40 7.84 12.44
N GLN A 198 -6.70 9.15 12.52
CA GLN A 198 -7.85 9.73 11.81
C GLN A 198 -7.71 9.56 10.29
N GLN A 199 -6.50 9.72 9.73
CA GLN A 199 -6.24 9.48 8.32
C GLN A 199 -6.47 8.01 7.92
N LEU A 200 -6.00 7.07 8.75
CA LEU A 200 -6.22 5.63 8.51
C LEU A 200 -7.71 5.26 8.61
N GLU A 201 -8.46 5.88 9.53
CA GLU A 201 -9.92 5.68 9.63
C GLU A 201 -10.63 6.18 8.37
N GLN A 202 -10.22 7.32 7.80
CA GLN A 202 -10.76 7.82 6.54
C GLN A 202 -10.45 6.86 5.37
N GLN A 203 -9.21 6.38 5.27
CA GLN A 203 -8.84 5.40 4.25
C GLN A 203 -9.63 4.09 4.39
N LEU A 204 -9.85 3.62 5.61
CA LEU A 204 -10.66 2.42 5.86
C LEU A 204 -12.10 2.63 5.36
N THR A 205 -12.71 3.78 5.64
CA THR A 205 -14.07 4.08 5.15
C THR A 205 -14.13 4.14 3.62
N GLN A 206 -13.11 4.72 2.99
CA GLN A 206 -13.02 4.78 1.52
C GLN A 206 -12.89 3.39 0.89
N VAL A 207 -12.00 2.56 1.42
CA VAL A 207 -11.82 1.17 0.94
C VAL A 207 -13.10 0.36 1.17
N GLN A 208 -13.79 0.56 2.30
CA GLN A 208 -15.04 -0.13 2.58
C GLN A 208 -16.15 0.25 1.57
N GLU A 209 -16.21 1.50 1.14
CA GLU A 209 -17.11 1.95 0.07
C GLU A 209 -16.74 1.34 -1.28
N GLN A 210 -15.45 1.30 -1.62
CA GLN A 210 -14.98 0.62 -2.84
C GLN A 210 -15.35 -0.86 -2.85
N VAL A 211 -15.18 -1.58 -1.73
CA VAL A 211 -15.60 -2.98 -1.64
C VAL A 211 -17.11 -3.12 -1.83
N ALA A 212 -17.92 -2.24 -1.23
CA ALA A 212 -19.37 -2.28 -1.40
C ALA A 212 -19.80 -2.06 -2.86
N THR A 213 -19.16 -1.14 -3.59
CA THR A 213 -19.43 -0.93 -5.02
C THR A 213 -18.99 -2.12 -5.88
N LEU A 214 -17.84 -2.73 -5.60
CA LEU A 214 -17.39 -3.95 -6.27
C LEU A 214 -18.33 -5.14 -6.02
N GLU A 215 -18.86 -5.27 -4.80
CA GLU A 215 -19.87 -6.27 -4.48
C GLU A 215 -21.16 -6.05 -5.28
N GLN A 216 -21.60 -4.79 -5.45
CA GLN A 216 -22.73 -4.47 -6.31
C GLN A 216 -22.47 -4.87 -7.77
N TYR A 217 -21.31 -4.52 -8.33
CA TYR A 217 -20.97 -4.94 -9.70
C TYR A 217 -20.93 -6.45 -9.86
N ARG A 218 -20.38 -7.18 -8.87
CA ARG A 218 -20.39 -8.64 -8.87
C ARG A 218 -21.82 -9.19 -8.91
N THR A 219 -22.72 -8.66 -8.08
CA THR A 219 -24.12 -9.13 -8.07
C THR A 219 -24.84 -8.83 -9.38
N GLU A 220 -24.55 -7.69 -10.02
CA GLU A 220 -25.12 -7.36 -11.33
C GLU A 220 -24.55 -8.28 -12.42
N LEU A 221 -23.27 -8.59 -12.37
CA LEU A 221 -22.63 -9.53 -13.30
C LEU A 221 -23.21 -10.95 -13.14
N ASP A 222 -23.35 -11.45 -11.91
CA ASP A 222 -23.97 -12.75 -11.63
C ASP A 222 -25.43 -12.79 -12.14
N ARG A 223 -26.16 -11.68 -12.03
CA ARG A 223 -27.51 -11.55 -12.58
C ARG A 223 -27.52 -11.58 -14.11
N LEU A 224 -26.60 -10.87 -14.77
CA LEU A 224 -26.49 -10.88 -16.23
C LEU A 224 -26.10 -12.27 -16.76
N VAL A 225 -25.16 -12.94 -16.10
CA VAL A 225 -24.76 -14.32 -16.44
C VAL A 225 -25.94 -15.27 -16.29
N SER A 226 -26.67 -15.19 -15.16
CA SER A 226 -27.87 -16.02 -14.93
C SER A 226 -28.97 -15.75 -15.96
N ALA A 227 -29.10 -14.51 -16.43
CA ALA A 227 -30.05 -14.14 -17.48
C ALA A 227 -29.62 -14.60 -18.88
N ALA A 228 -28.31 -14.72 -19.14
CA ALA A 228 -27.75 -15.18 -20.41
C ALA A 228 -27.71 -16.72 -20.55
N GLU A 229 -27.71 -17.45 -19.43
CA GLU A 229 -27.73 -18.91 -19.43
C GLU A 229 -28.95 -19.54 -20.13
N PRO A 230 -30.21 -19.09 -19.94
CA PRO A 230 -31.36 -19.65 -20.66
C PRO A 230 -31.32 -19.37 -22.17
N THR A 231 -30.85 -18.20 -22.60
CA THR A 231 -30.67 -17.92 -24.03
C THR A 231 -29.60 -18.82 -24.64
N ARG A 232 -28.51 -19.09 -23.91
CA ARG A 232 -27.51 -20.07 -24.34
C ARG A 232 -28.12 -21.47 -24.48
N GLN A 233 -28.88 -21.94 -23.50
CA GLN A 233 -29.57 -23.23 -23.55
C GLN A 233 -30.56 -23.30 -24.71
N GLN A 234 -31.28 -22.22 -25.01
CA GLN A 234 -32.21 -22.15 -26.14
C GLN A 234 -31.49 -22.26 -27.48
N VAL A 235 -30.37 -21.57 -27.66
CA VAL A 235 -29.55 -21.65 -28.88
C VAL A 235 -28.97 -23.06 -29.02
N GLU A 236 -28.50 -23.67 -27.92
CA GLU A 236 -27.96 -25.03 -27.92
C GLU A 236 -29.03 -26.08 -28.28
N ALA A 237 -30.23 -25.96 -27.72
CA ALA A 237 -31.38 -26.79 -28.10
C ALA A 237 -31.78 -26.60 -29.58
N GLY A 238 -31.75 -25.36 -30.08
CA GLY A 238 -32.00 -25.04 -31.48
C GLY A 238 -30.95 -25.67 -32.41
N ALA A 239 -29.67 -25.61 -32.04
CA ALA A 239 -28.59 -26.23 -32.78
C ALA A 239 -28.73 -27.76 -32.83
N GLN A 240 -29.07 -28.41 -31.71
CA GLN A 240 -29.34 -29.85 -31.67
C GLN A 240 -30.53 -30.24 -32.57
N SER A 241 -31.60 -29.44 -32.58
CA SER A 241 -32.74 -29.66 -33.47
C SER A 241 -32.36 -29.54 -34.94
N LEU A 242 -31.56 -28.53 -35.31
CA LEU A 242 -31.09 -28.36 -36.69
C LEU A 242 -30.16 -29.50 -37.11
N GLN A 243 -29.28 -29.95 -36.22
CA GLN A 243 -28.43 -31.12 -36.45
C GLN A 243 -29.27 -32.37 -36.76
N GLY A 244 -30.31 -32.62 -35.97
CA GLY A 244 -31.25 -33.73 -36.22
C GLY A 244 -31.97 -33.59 -37.58
N ALA A 245 -32.37 -32.39 -37.97
CA ALA A 245 -32.98 -32.15 -39.28
C ALA A 245 -31.99 -32.40 -40.44
N ILE A 246 -30.72 -32.02 -40.29
CA ILE A 246 -29.66 -32.31 -41.26
C ILE A 246 -29.46 -33.82 -41.41
N GLU A 247 -29.41 -34.57 -40.31
CA GLU A 247 -29.28 -36.04 -40.35
C GLU A 247 -30.46 -36.69 -41.07
N GLN A 248 -31.68 -36.24 -40.80
CA GLN A 248 -32.88 -36.71 -41.51
C GLN A 248 -32.80 -36.43 -43.02
N LEU A 249 -32.43 -35.20 -43.41
CA LEU A 249 -32.27 -34.84 -44.82
C LEU A 249 -31.17 -35.66 -45.49
N GLN A 250 -30.04 -35.91 -44.83
CA GLN A 250 -28.99 -36.78 -45.35
C GLN A 250 -29.48 -38.21 -45.59
N GLN A 251 -30.31 -38.73 -44.68
CA GLN A 251 -30.90 -40.06 -44.85
C GLN A 251 -31.89 -40.11 -46.01
N GLN A 252 -32.67 -39.05 -46.19
CA GLN A 252 -33.60 -38.91 -47.31
C GLN A 252 -32.88 -38.77 -48.66
N ILE A 253 -31.76 -38.05 -48.71
CA ILE A 253 -30.90 -37.98 -49.92
C ILE A 253 -30.34 -39.36 -50.24
N ARG A 254 -29.87 -40.12 -49.24
CA ARG A 254 -29.36 -41.49 -49.47
C ARG A 254 -30.45 -42.42 -50.00
N SER A 255 -31.68 -42.34 -49.49
CA SER A 255 -32.78 -43.17 -49.99
C SER A 255 -33.12 -42.83 -51.44
N LEU A 256 -33.24 -41.53 -51.76
CA LEU A 256 -33.48 -41.08 -53.13
C LEU A 256 -32.36 -41.50 -54.09
N HIS A 257 -31.10 -41.42 -53.66
CA HIS A 257 -29.96 -41.87 -54.47
C HIS A 257 -30.02 -43.38 -54.74
N GLY A 258 -30.47 -44.18 -53.76
CA GLY A 258 -30.72 -45.60 -53.93
C GLY A 258 -31.84 -45.91 -54.92
N GLU A 259 -32.97 -45.19 -54.83
CA GLU A 259 -34.08 -45.31 -55.79
C GLU A 259 -33.65 -44.91 -57.21
N LEU A 260 -32.82 -43.88 -57.35
CA LEU A 260 -32.30 -43.41 -58.65
C LEU A 260 -31.39 -44.46 -59.29
N GLY A 261 -30.51 -45.11 -58.50
CA GLY A 261 -29.71 -46.23 -58.96
C GLY A 261 -30.55 -47.43 -59.44
N GLN A 262 -31.60 -47.78 -58.69
CA GLN A 262 -32.52 -48.85 -59.10
C GLN A 262 -33.24 -48.53 -60.42
N LEU A 263 -33.65 -47.28 -60.62
CA LEU A 263 -34.25 -46.84 -61.87
C LEU A 263 -33.25 -46.89 -63.04
N GLU A 264 -31.99 -46.55 -62.80
CA GLU A 264 -30.94 -46.63 -63.81
C GLU A 264 -30.68 -48.08 -64.24
N ASP A 265 -30.60 -49.01 -63.29
CA ASP A 265 -30.49 -50.45 -63.55
C ASP A 265 -31.71 -50.96 -64.36
N GLN A 266 -32.92 -50.53 -64.01
CA GLN A 266 -34.13 -50.88 -64.76
C GLN A 266 -34.12 -50.32 -66.19
N ILE A 267 -33.57 -49.12 -66.41
CA ILE A 267 -33.45 -48.53 -67.76
C ILE A 267 -32.44 -49.32 -68.60
N LEU A 268 -31.32 -49.74 -68.00
CA LEU A 268 -30.33 -50.60 -68.65
C LEU A 268 -30.94 -51.94 -69.03
N GLU A 269 -31.63 -52.61 -68.10
CA GLU A 269 -32.35 -53.87 -68.33
C GLU A 269 -33.38 -53.75 -69.47
N ARG A 270 -34.17 -52.66 -69.50
CA ARG A 270 -35.12 -52.45 -70.59
C ARG A 270 -34.44 -52.16 -71.92
N ARG A 271 -33.28 -51.50 -71.92
CA ARG A 271 -32.49 -51.27 -73.15
C ARG A 271 -31.93 -52.57 -73.70
N THR A 272 -31.39 -53.45 -72.86
CA THR A 272 -30.89 -54.77 -73.30
C THR A 272 -32.04 -55.63 -73.83
N GLN A 273 -33.18 -55.69 -73.13
CA GLN A 273 -34.39 -56.37 -73.62
C GLN A 273 -34.85 -55.83 -74.97
N LYS A 274 -34.81 -54.50 -75.17
CA LYS A 274 -35.17 -53.89 -76.45
C LYS A 274 -34.20 -54.31 -77.57
N GLU A 275 -32.89 -54.32 -77.31
CA GLU A 275 -31.89 -54.76 -78.29
C GLU A 275 -32.08 -56.22 -78.69
N ASP A 276 -32.40 -57.09 -77.74
CA ASP A 276 -32.67 -58.51 -78.01
C ASP A 276 -33.94 -58.68 -78.86
N LEU A 277 -35.02 -57.95 -78.53
CA LEU A 277 -36.23 -57.93 -79.35
C LEU A 277 -35.98 -57.37 -80.76
N ASP A 278 -35.14 -56.34 -80.91
CA ASP A 278 -34.77 -55.79 -82.22
C ASP A 278 -33.93 -56.80 -83.04
N ARG A 279 -33.08 -57.60 -82.39
CA ARG A 279 -32.36 -58.73 -83.02
C ARG A 279 -33.33 -59.83 -83.47
N GLU A 280 -34.31 -60.18 -82.64
CA GLU A 280 -35.35 -61.15 -83.02
C GLU A 280 -36.18 -60.62 -84.21
N LEU A 281 -36.64 -59.37 -84.17
CA LEU A 281 -37.40 -58.75 -85.25
C LEU A 281 -36.61 -58.69 -86.56
N THR A 282 -35.32 -58.37 -86.51
CA THR A 282 -34.45 -58.38 -87.69
C THR A 282 -34.25 -59.78 -88.23
N SER A 283 -34.06 -60.79 -87.37
CA SER A 283 -33.96 -62.20 -87.79
C SER A 283 -35.26 -62.70 -88.44
N LEU A 284 -36.42 -62.37 -87.87
CA LEU A 284 -37.74 -62.70 -88.42
C LEU A 284 -37.98 -61.99 -89.75
N ARG A 285 -37.59 -60.72 -89.88
CA ARG A 285 -37.64 -59.99 -91.15
C ARG A 285 -36.75 -60.64 -92.20
N GLN A 286 -35.55 -61.05 -91.84
CA GLN A 286 -34.61 -61.69 -92.76
C GLN A 286 -35.15 -63.06 -93.20
N GLN A 287 -35.74 -63.82 -92.29
CA GLN A 287 -36.44 -65.07 -92.61
C GLN A 287 -37.62 -64.82 -93.56
N GLN A 288 -38.42 -63.78 -93.32
CA GLN A 288 -39.52 -63.39 -94.19
C GLN A 288 -39.03 -62.94 -95.58
N GLN A 289 -37.93 -62.19 -95.65
CA GLN A 289 -37.28 -61.79 -96.91
C GLN A 289 -36.68 -62.99 -97.65
N GLN A 290 -36.11 -63.97 -96.95
CA GLN A 290 -35.61 -65.20 -97.58
C GLN A 290 -36.76 -66.07 -98.10
N LEU A 291 -37.87 -66.18 -97.36
CA LEU A 291 -39.07 -66.88 -97.81
C LEU A 291 -39.70 -66.19 -99.03
N SER A 292 -39.77 -64.85 -99.03
CA SER A 292 -40.29 -64.10 -100.18
C SER A 292 -39.31 -64.06 -101.35
N ALA A 293 -37.99 -64.02 -101.13
CA ALA A 293 -36.97 -64.13 -102.17
C ALA A 293 -36.87 -65.54 -102.75
N SER A 294 -37.07 -66.60 -101.95
CA SER A 294 -37.22 -67.98 -102.44
C SER A 294 -38.51 -68.16 -103.24
N ALA A 295 -39.59 -67.47 -102.86
CA ALA A 295 -40.82 -67.42 -103.65
C ALA A 295 -40.65 -66.62 -104.95
N MET A 296 -39.88 -65.52 -104.93
CA MET A 296 -39.54 -64.71 -106.12
C MET A 296 -38.49 -65.37 -107.03
N ALA A 297 -37.54 -66.15 -106.50
CA ALA A 297 -36.53 -66.87 -107.30
C ALA A 297 -37.15 -68.01 -108.14
N SER A 298 -38.40 -68.38 -107.88
CA SER A 298 -39.18 -69.32 -108.70
C SER A 298 -40.10 -68.63 -109.72
N GLN A 299 -40.23 -67.30 -109.69
CA GLN A 299 -41.04 -66.54 -110.64
C GLN A 299 -40.35 -65.20 -110.95
N THR A 300 -39.81 -65.11 -112.17
CA THR A 300 -39.38 -63.89 -112.90
C THR A 300 -37.88 -63.54 -112.88
N ALA A 301 -37.16 -64.18 -113.80
CA ALA A 301 -36.31 -63.46 -114.73
C ALA A 301 -37.19 -62.50 -115.55
N ASN A 302 -37.17 -61.19 -115.26
CA ASN A 302 -37.33 -60.10 -116.23
C ASN A 302 -37.31 -58.71 -115.57
N SER A 303 -36.56 -57.81 -116.20
CA SER A 303 -36.66 -56.33 -116.18
C SER A 303 -36.38 -55.55 -114.89
N ALA A 304 -35.15 -54.99 -114.86
CA ALA A 304 -34.80 -53.57 -114.91
C ALA A 304 -35.41 -52.52 -113.95
N SER A 305 -34.47 -51.81 -113.27
CA SER A 305 -34.48 -50.39 -112.86
C SER A 305 -35.54 -49.99 -111.80
N THR A 306 -35.29 -49.17 -110.77
CA THR A 306 -34.45 -47.96 -110.69
C THR A 306 -34.34 -47.52 -109.22
N HIS A 307 -33.33 -46.68 -108.92
CA HIS A 307 -33.19 -45.77 -107.77
C HIS A 307 -32.82 -46.33 -106.40
N SER A 308 -31.62 -45.97 -105.92
CA SER A 308 -31.49 -44.87 -104.95
C SER A 308 -30.04 -44.78 -104.46
N SER A 309 -29.35 -43.76 -104.96
CA SER A 309 -28.11 -43.23 -104.39
C SER A 309 -28.49 -41.94 -103.69
N PHE A 310 -28.18 -41.80 -102.40
CA PHE A 310 -27.17 -40.84 -101.92
C PHE A 310 -27.16 -40.82 -100.39
N ALA A 311 -25.98 -41.09 -99.84
CA ALA A 311 -25.65 -40.97 -98.42
C ALA A 311 -25.44 -39.50 -98.03
N THR A 312 -25.55 -39.17 -96.74
CA THR A 312 -24.43 -38.67 -95.90
C THR A 312 -24.93 -37.80 -94.74
N ALA A 313 -24.37 -38.13 -93.58
CA ALA A 313 -24.14 -37.40 -92.32
C ALA A 313 -24.43 -35.90 -92.24
N TRP A 314 -24.80 -35.44 -91.03
CA TRP A 314 -24.12 -34.36 -90.31
C TRP A 314 -24.39 -34.44 -88.79
N GLN A 315 -23.31 -34.57 -88.03
CA GLN A 315 -23.19 -34.24 -86.60
C GLN A 315 -23.16 -32.72 -86.42
N GLY A 316 -23.70 -32.21 -85.32
CA GLY A 316 -23.62 -30.79 -84.98
C GLY A 316 -23.88 -30.56 -83.49
N ALA A 317 -22.79 -30.48 -82.73
CA ALA A 317 -22.75 -30.06 -81.34
C ALA A 317 -23.14 -28.58 -81.19
N ILE A 318 -23.85 -28.26 -80.10
CA ILE A 318 -23.98 -26.88 -79.60
C ILE A 318 -23.36 -26.85 -78.20
N ALA A 319 -22.10 -26.44 -78.15
CA ALA A 319 -21.49 -25.82 -76.99
C ALA A 319 -21.46 -24.32 -77.26
N GLN A 320 -22.02 -23.51 -76.34
CA GLN A 320 -21.78 -22.07 -76.32
C GLN A 320 -22.04 -21.50 -74.92
N ASN A 321 -21.19 -20.52 -74.58
CA ASN A 321 -21.21 -19.57 -73.46
C ASN A 321 -20.51 -20.07 -72.18
N GLY A 322 -19.34 -19.60 -71.73
CA GLY A 322 -18.51 -18.46 -72.12
C GLY A 322 -18.86 -17.16 -71.38
N HIS A 323 -18.19 -16.85 -70.24
CA HIS A 323 -17.55 -15.55 -69.99
C HIS A 323 -16.66 -15.52 -68.71
N PRO A 324 -15.71 -14.56 -68.61
CA PRO A 324 -14.48 -14.63 -67.83
C PRO A 324 -14.41 -13.67 -66.63
N GLY A 325 -13.40 -13.90 -65.79
CA GLY A 325 -12.46 -12.90 -65.25
C GLY A 325 -12.99 -11.75 -64.38
N SER A 326 -12.55 -11.70 -63.12
CA SER A 326 -12.27 -10.45 -62.40
C SER A 326 -11.28 -10.72 -61.27
N HIS A 327 -10.04 -10.29 -61.48
CA HIS A 327 -9.03 -10.11 -60.45
C HIS A 327 -9.47 -8.99 -59.50
N ALA A 328 -9.42 -9.26 -58.20
CA ALA A 328 -9.54 -8.24 -57.15
C ALA A 328 -8.13 -7.81 -56.68
N PRO A 329 -7.94 -6.53 -56.32
CA PRO A 329 -6.65 -5.98 -55.89
C PRO A 329 -6.35 -6.36 -54.43
N SER A 330 -5.10 -6.69 -54.18
CA SER A 330 -4.55 -7.00 -52.86
C SER A 330 -4.60 -5.77 -51.95
N THR A 331 -5.43 -5.83 -50.92
CA THR A 331 -5.32 -5.00 -49.72
C THR A 331 -4.19 -5.55 -48.84
N PRO A 332 -3.29 -4.70 -48.27
CA PRO A 332 -2.30 -5.16 -47.32
C PRO A 332 -3.01 -5.68 -46.06
N ASP A 333 -2.58 -6.83 -45.59
CA ASP A 333 -3.03 -7.45 -44.35
C ASP A 333 -2.70 -6.53 -43.16
N PRO A 334 -3.68 -6.01 -42.40
CA PRO A 334 -3.45 -5.12 -41.26
C PRO A 334 -2.80 -5.80 -40.04
N ALA A 335 -2.57 -7.12 -40.10
CA ALA A 335 -2.04 -7.92 -38.98
C ALA A 335 -0.54 -8.29 -39.10
N ALA A 336 0.20 -7.77 -40.09
CA ALA A 336 1.61 -8.10 -40.24
C ALA A 336 2.48 -7.44 -39.14
N PRO A 337 3.27 -8.21 -38.36
CA PRO A 337 4.17 -7.66 -37.35
C PRO A 337 5.27 -6.81 -38.00
N ILE A 338 5.55 -5.65 -37.41
CA ILE A 338 6.54 -4.69 -37.92
C ILE A 338 7.93 -5.10 -37.43
N ASP A 339 8.89 -5.13 -38.37
CA ASP A 339 10.30 -5.33 -38.06
C ASP A 339 10.92 -3.98 -37.64
N LEU A 340 10.82 -3.67 -36.34
CA LEU A 340 11.45 -2.51 -35.72
C LEU A 340 12.87 -2.87 -35.29
N ASP A 341 13.89 -2.18 -35.83
CA ASP A 341 15.27 -2.33 -35.36
C ASP A 341 15.45 -1.66 -33.98
N LEU A 342 15.05 -2.38 -32.93
CA LEU A 342 15.14 -1.95 -31.53
C LEU A 342 16.54 -2.17 -30.93
N SER A 343 17.49 -2.70 -31.70
CA SER A 343 18.85 -3.06 -31.25
C SER A 343 19.64 -1.87 -30.70
N GLN A 344 19.29 -0.65 -31.11
CA GLN A 344 19.98 0.58 -30.69
C GLN A 344 19.38 1.22 -29.41
N ALA A 345 18.18 0.81 -28.97
CA ALA A 345 17.43 1.51 -27.93
C ALA A 345 17.80 1.13 -26.48
N ALA A 346 18.76 0.21 -26.27
CA ALA A 346 19.17 -0.30 -24.94
C ALA A 346 17.96 -0.71 -24.07
N LEU A 347 17.00 -1.41 -24.68
CA LEU A 347 15.81 -1.95 -24.03
C LEU A 347 16.11 -3.35 -23.46
N SER A 348 15.36 -3.75 -22.42
CA SER A 348 15.37 -5.14 -21.93
C SER A 348 14.85 -6.09 -23.01
N PRO A 349 15.30 -7.36 -23.09
CA PRO A 349 14.73 -8.35 -23.99
C PRO A 349 13.19 -8.45 -23.91
N ASP A 350 12.63 -8.34 -22.70
CA ASP A 350 11.17 -8.41 -22.49
C ASP A 350 10.42 -7.26 -23.18
N TRP A 351 11.02 -6.07 -23.20
CA TRP A 351 10.48 -4.91 -23.89
C TRP A 351 10.59 -5.02 -25.42
N ILE A 352 11.60 -5.72 -25.92
CA ILE A 352 11.75 -6.00 -27.35
C ILE A 352 10.65 -6.98 -27.79
N THR A 353 10.42 -8.05 -27.02
CA THR A 353 9.33 -9.00 -27.26
C THR A 353 7.97 -8.32 -27.23
N PHE A 354 7.71 -7.50 -26.21
CA PHE A 354 6.48 -6.72 -26.08
C PHE A 354 6.21 -5.86 -27.33
N VAL A 355 7.19 -5.08 -27.78
CA VAL A 355 7.01 -4.18 -28.94
C VAL A 355 6.80 -4.96 -30.24
N HIS A 356 7.44 -6.12 -30.42
CA HIS A 356 7.20 -6.98 -31.59
C HIS A 356 5.82 -7.64 -31.60
N GLN A 357 5.20 -7.84 -30.44
CA GLN A 357 3.86 -8.41 -30.34
C GLN A 357 2.75 -7.39 -30.63
N LEU A 358 3.04 -6.09 -30.48
CA LEU A 358 2.05 -5.04 -30.72
C LEU A 358 1.80 -4.84 -32.23
N PRO A 359 0.55 -4.95 -32.70
CA PRO A 359 0.17 -4.54 -34.04
C PRO A 359 0.31 -3.02 -34.22
N HIS A 360 0.40 -2.59 -35.48
CA HIS A 360 0.71 -1.20 -35.82
C HIS A 360 -0.18 -0.16 -35.12
N TYR A 361 -1.49 -0.42 -35.09
CA TYR A 361 -2.47 0.51 -34.53
C TYR A 361 -2.38 0.58 -32.99
N GLU A 362 -1.98 -0.49 -32.30
CA GLU A 362 -1.72 -0.49 -30.85
C GLU A 362 -0.44 0.27 -30.52
N LEU A 363 0.59 0.15 -31.36
CA LEU A 363 1.83 0.90 -31.19
C LEU A 363 1.61 2.41 -31.46
N GLN A 364 0.77 2.76 -32.45
CA GLN A 364 0.32 4.15 -32.65
C GLN A 364 -0.45 4.68 -31.42
N ALA A 365 -1.32 3.86 -30.84
CA ALA A 365 -2.06 4.21 -29.63
C ALA A 365 -1.10 4.44 -28.44
N LEU A 366 -0.12 3.58 -28.24
CA LEU A 366 0.92 3.73 -27.20
C LEU A 366 1.72 5.04 -27.39
N CYS A 367 2.10 5.37 -28.63
CA CYS A 367 2.78 6.63 -28.94
C CYS A 367 1.89 7.85 -28.66
N ALA A 368 0.61 7.78 -29.03
CA ALA A 368 -0.35 8.86 -28.78
C ALA A 368 -0.50 9.13 -27.28
N ILE A 369 -0.52 8.08 -26.45
CA ILE A 369 -0.59 8.18 -24.98
C ILE A 369 0.71 8.77 -24.41
N ALA A 370 1.86 8.37 -24.94
CA ALA A 370 3.15 8.85 -24.44
C ALA A 370 3.41 10.34 -24.73
N GLN A 371 2.89 10.87 -25.83
CA GLN A 371 3.22 12.21 -26.33
C GLN A 371 2.15 13.26 -26.06
N SER A 372 0.88 12.86 -25.99
CA SER A 372 -0.24 13.82 -25.96
C SER A 372 -0.62 14.19 -24.53
N THR A 373 -0.78 15.48 -24.26
CA THR A 373 -1.39 15.98 -23.01
C THR A 373 -2.85 15.54 -22.85
N ASN A 374 -3.52 15.23 -23.97
CA ASN A 374 -4.89 14.69 -24.00
C ASN A 374 -4.99 13.57 -25.06
N PRO A 375 -4.76 12.30 -24.69
CA PRO A 375 -4.73 11.20 -25.65
C PRO A 375 -6.12 10.76 -26.13
N ALA A 376 -7.20 11.19 -25.48
CA ALA A 376 -8.56 10.68 -25.74
C ALA A 376 -9.04 10.93 -27.17
N SER A 377 -8.76 12.10 -27.76
CA SER A 377 -9.17 12.41 -29.14
C SER A 377 -8.42 11.56 -30.17
N THR A 378 -7.12 11.38 -29.98
CA THR A 378 -6.27 10.62 -30.90
C THR A 378 -6.54 9.13 -30.80
N LEU A 379 -6.71 8.61 -29.57
CA LEU A 379 -7.11 7.22 -29.34
C LEU A 379 -8.48 6.90 -29.96
N LYS A 380 -9.44 7.82 -29.83
CA LYS A 380 -10.74 7.68 -30.49
C LYS A 380 -10.61 7.56 -32.01
N GLN A 381 -9.79 8.40 -32.62
CA GLN A 381 -9.56 8.36 -34.07
C GLN A 381 -8.88 7.05 -34.51
N ILE A 382 -7.88 6.58 -33.76
CA ILE A 382 -7.19 5.31 -34.03
C ILE A 382 -8.18 4.14 -33.88
N ALA A 383 -9.00 4.15 -32.83
CA ALA A 383 -9.99 3.12 -32.58
C ALA A 383 -11.06 3.05 -33.69
N GLU A 384 -11.61 4.20 -34.09
CA GLU A 384 -12.57 4.31 -35.19
C GLU A 384 -11.99 3.81 -36.52
N SER A 385 -10.72 4.14 -36.80
CA SER A 385 -10.03 3.73 -38.03
C SER A 385 -9.79 2.21 -38.10
N ASN A 386 -9.74 1.54 -36.95
CA ASN A 386 -9.48 0.10 -36.84
C ASN A 386 -10.71 -0.68 -36.37
N LEU A 387 -11.92 -0.08 -36.43
CA LEU A 387 -13.19 -0.70 -36.02
C LEU A 387 -13.16 -1.29 -34.60
N THR A 388 -12.43 -0.64 -33.69
CA THR A 388 -12.29 -1.04 -32.29
C THR A 388 -12.74 0.08 -31.35
N MET A 389 -12.67 -0.15 -30.03
CA MET A 389 -12.97 0.85 -29.01
C MET A 389 -11.66 1.30 -28.33
N PRO A 390 -11.55 2.57 -27.90
CA PRO A 390 -10.34 3.06 -27.23
C PRO A 390 -9.99 2.23 -25.98
N GLU A 391 -11.01 1.72 -25.29
CA GLU A 391 -10.84 0.95 -24.06
C GLU A 391 -10.25 -0.43 -24.37
N LEU A 392 -10.68 -1.05 -25.48
CA LEU A 392 -10.12 -2.31 -25.95
C LEU A 392 -8.67 -2.16 -26.43
N LEU A 393 -8.28 -0.99 -26.96
CA LEU A 393 -6.88 -0.73 -27.30
C LEU A 393 -6.01 -0.66 -26.05
N ILE A 394 -6.50 -0.02 -24.99
CA ILE A 394 -5.79 0.07 -23.71
C ILE A 394 -5.66 -1.32 -23.09
N ASP A 395 -6.76 -2.08 -23.08
CA ASP A 395 -6.79 -3.46 -22.54
C ASP A 395 -5.87 -4.39 -23.32
N ALA A 396 -5.89 -4.35 -24.67
CA ALA A 396 -5.02 -5.16 -25.51
C ALA A 396 -3.53 -4.85 -25.26
N ILE A 397 -3.16 -3.57 -25.18
CA ILE A 397 -1.79 -3.15 -24.88
C ILE A 397 -1.36 -3.65 -23.49
N ASN A 398 -2.24 -3.55 -22.49
CA ASN A 398 -1.96 -4.01 -21.14
C ASN A 398 -1.89 -5.54 -21.03
N GLU A 399 -2.70 -6.27 -21.79
CA GLU A 399 -2.67 -7.73 -21.86
C GLU A 399 -1.33 -8.21 -22.44
N GLN A 400 -0.89 -7.60 -23.55
CA GLN A 400 0.42 -7.90 -24.15
C GLN A 400 1.58 -7.51 -23.23
N ALA A 401 1.46 -6.40 -22.49
CA ALA A 401 2.46 -5.99 -21.50
C ALA A 401 2.52 -6.97 -20.32
N LEU A 402 1.37 -7.46 -19.86
CA LEU A 402 1.30 -8.45 -18.79
C LEU A 402 1.91 -9.79 -19.23
N GLU A 403 1.72 -10.20 -20.48
CA GLU A 403 2.32 -11.44 -21.01
C GLU A 403 3.85 -11.34 -21.20
N ALA A 404 4.33 -10.21 -21.73
CA ALA A 404 5.75 -10.04 -22.05
C ALA A 404 6.60 -9.52 -20.89
N ILE A 405 6.11 -8.50 -20.18
CA ILE A 405 6.84 -7.77 -19.13
C ILE A 405 6.42 -8.25 -17.73
N GLY A 406 5.23 -8.83 -17.59
CA GLY A 406 4.68 -9.28 -16.31
C GLY A 406 4.01 -8.19 -15.49
N ASP A 407 3.71 -7.02 -16.11
CA ASP A 407 3.10 -5.89 -15.43
C ASP A 407 2.26 -5.01 -16.38
N LEU A 408 1.38 -4.19 -15.81
CA LEU A 408 0.55 -3.24 -16.54
C LEU A 408 1.33 -1.95 -16.81
N ILE A 409 1.29 -1.46 -18.04
CA ILE A 409 2.03 -0.25 -18.43
C ILE A 409 1.14 0.99 -18.53
N LEU A 410 -0.17 0.80 -18.74
CA LEU A 410 -1.17 1.87 -18.82
C LEU A 410 -2.10 1.82 -17.61
N GLU A 411 -2.18 2.93 -16.89
CA GLU A 411 -3.11 3.15 -15.79
C GLU A 411 -4.27 4.03 -16.26
N THR A 412 -5.51 3.60 -16.01
CA THR A 412 -6.70 4.42 -16.23
C THR A 412 -7.15 5.04 -14.90
N THR A 413 -7.02 6.36 -14.78
CA THR A 413 -7.48 7.07 -13.59
C THR A 413 -9.00 7.19 -13.60
N SER A 414 -9.67 6.71 -12.55
CA SER A 414 -11.14 6.62 -12.45
C SER A 414 -11.88 7.95 -12.62
N GLU A 415 -11.19 9.08 -12.48
CA GLU A 415 -11.80 10.42 -12.55
C GLU A 415 -11.89 10.99 -13.97
N THR A 416 -11.02 10.58 -14.89
CA THR A 416 -10.89 11.20 -16.22
C THR A 416 -10.94 10.19 -17.37
N ASN A 417 -10.90 8.89 -17.10
CA ASN A 417 -10.82 7.82 -18.09
C ASN A 417 -9.70 8.04 -19.13
N THR A 418 -8.68 8.83 -18.77
CA THR A 418 -7.53 9.13 -19.62
C THR A 418 -6.42 8.13 -19.28
N PRO A 419 -5.97 7.30 -20.21
CA PRO A 419 -4.85 6.41 -19.96
C PRO A 419 -3.57 7.22 -19.75
N ILE A 420 -2.81 6.86 -18.72
CA ILE A 420 -1.51 7.44 -18.38
C ILE A 420 -0.50 6.30 -18.27
N ILE A 421 0.72 6.51 -18.75
CA ILE A 421 1.80 5.53 -18.58
C ILE A 421 2.26 5.54 -17.12
N ALA A 422 2.31 4.36 -16.51
CA ALA A 422 2.80 4.16 -15.14
C ALA A 422 4.20 4.78 -14.97
N GLN A 423 4.44 5.40 -13.82
CA GLN A 423 5.57 6.31 -13.60
C GLN A 423 6.92 5.63 -13.85
N GLU A 424 7.04 4.36 -13.47
CA GLU A 424 8.18 3.47 -13.64
C GLU A 424 8.54 3.18 -15.10
N TYR A 425 7.54 3.18 -16.00
CA TYR A 425 7.72 2.80 -17.40
C TYR A 425 7.86 3.98 -18.35
N ARG A 426 7.63 5.22 -17.89
CA ARG A 426 7.73 6.44 -18.71
C ARG A 426 9.06 6.57 -19.46
N SER A 427 10.18 6.31 -18.77
CA SER A 427 11.51 6.44 -19.40
C SER A 427 11.75 5.37 -20.46
N THR A 428 11.16 4.18 -20.31
CA THR A 428 11.33 3.06 -21.23
C THR A 428 10.43 3.23 -22.44
N VAL A 429 9.16 3.58 -22.23
CA VAL A 429 8.20 3.88 -23.31
C VAL A 429 8.70 5.08 -24.15
N ALA A 430 9.30 6.11 -23.54
CA ALA A 430 9.89 7.21 -24.30
C ALA A 430 10.98 6.74 -25.29
N LYS A 431 11.80 5.75 -24.92
CA LYS A 431 12.82 5.17 -25.82
C LYS A 431 12.16 4.36 -26.95
N VAL A 432 11.11 3.60 -26.65
CA VAL A 432 10.32 2.86 -27.65
C VAL A 432 9.73 3.82 -28.68
N VAL A 433 9.11 4.91 -28.22
CA VAL A 433 8.53 5.95 -29.08
C VAL A 433 9.61 6.61 -29.95
N GLN A 434 10.78 6.91 -29.40
CA GLN A 434 11.89 7.48 -30.16
C GLN A 434 12.40 6.52 -31.26
N ALA A 435 12.50 5.22 -30.95
CA ALA A 435 12.88 4.21 -31.92
C ALA A 435 11.83 4.06 -33.04
N TYR A 436 10.55 4.12 -32.68
CA TYR A 436 9.45 4.08 -33.64
C TYR A 436 9.46 5.29 -34.58
N GLU A 437 9.63 6.51 -34.08
CA GLU A 437 9.75 7.70 -34.92
C GLU A 437 10.95 7.66 -35.86
N ALA A 438 12.08 7.11 -35.40
CA ALA A 438 13.25 6.91 -36.24
C ALA A 438 12.95 5.93 -37.38
N SER A 439 12.24 4.84 -37.12
CA SER A 439 11.82 3.90 -38.16
C SER A 439 10.86 4.53 -39.19
N GLN A 440 9.91 5.36 -38.74
CA GLN A 440 8.97 6.04 -39.66
C GLN A 440 9.64 7.08 -40.56
N LYS A 441 10.70 7.75 -40.10
CA LYS A 441 11.45 8.72 -40.91
C LYS A 441 12.33 8.07 -41.99
N THR A 442 12.57 6.76 -41.86
CA THR A 442 13.46 6.01 -42.76
C THR A 442 12.69 5.24 -43.83
N ALA A 443 11.37 5.06 -43.65
CA ALA A 443 10.43 4.56 -44.65
C ALA A 443 9.89 5.71 -45.51
#